data_AF-A0A6S6STK8-F1
#
_entry.id   AF-A0A6S6STK8-F1
#
_cell.length_a   1.000
_cell.length_b   1.000
_cell.length_c   1.000
_cell.angle_alpha   90.00
_cell.angle_beta   90.00
_cell.angle_gamma   90.00
#
_symmetry.space_group_name_H-M   'P 1'
#
loop_
_entity.id
_entity.type
_entity.pdbx_description
1 polymer ?
#
loop_
_entity_poly.entity_id
_entity_poly.type
_entity_poly.pdbx_seq_one_letter_code
_entity_poly.pdbx_strand_id
1 'polypeptide(L)'
;MIKKSFKAYEGIIHCKLLAGTNKSDIFIKIGNESHTYSIKMGRGNSIHQEPLDKFLNFLEAEYALKDETKENLQRFIWADGTTNGTGDIKERISSRKFKKRNPQRIQEMQTYFDTLKEPLIERFLIQGIKSESSAEFIYYGTVRKGVVCKSTDVLDWVSKHNAKGVLHIGKLTFQAWNRNLKGKKKAEKKRGIIQLKWGGLKKDIQKIAKVNLGKQQEIDFVKTLNEKENLSYWATLRLNPSNHYAIHVKYQKYGTINQQKVWAKADAFIAKGDIPKNYLKLNHFFLNEDAMKTFNLIPIKHTGISIKQEDSSQYQILKMAPSTFKKLFNSNILGAGASVYYKKKKKLVLNKAILRGWNIDEKDFFTYYNEKLNLNINSVTDSKCQKCLKQIKRYAKKEIIRIIKKEKSLSDFVFLGIGNFQEPFTAPWLFEEGEFKKNHQIPFTITTGSGRSRGKYSIVVKPK
;
A
#
# COMPACT_ATOMS: atom_id res chain seq x y z
N MET A 1 18.66 0.78 -7.14
CA MET A 1 18.90 2.14 -7.68
C MET A 1 19.74 2.04 -8.94
N ILE A 2 21.03 1.68 -8.84
CA ILE A 2 21.98 1.63 -9.97
C ILE A 2 21.47 0.87 -11.20
N LYS A 3 21.10 -0.42 -11.04
CA LYS A 3 20.59 -1.27 -12.15
C LYS A 3 19.35 -0.75 -12.88
N LYS A 4 18.67 0.27 -12.33
CA LYS A 4 17.45 0.85 -12.91
C LYS A 4 17.70 2.20 -13.57
N SER A 5 18.83 2.84 -13.27
CA SER A 5 19.17 4.16 -13.80
C SER A 5 20.34 4.11 -14.78
N PHE A 6 21.30 3.18 -14.61
CA PHE A 6 22.48 3.06 -15.46
C PHE A 6 22.33 1.94 -16.49
N LYS A 7 22.85 2.18 -17.69
CA LYS A 7 22.96 1.16 -18.76
C LYS A 7 24.09 0.18 -18.48
N ALA A 8 25.24 0.68 -18.00
CA ALA A 8 26.38 -0.10 -17.57
C ALA A 8 26.66 0.15 -16.09
N TYR A 9 26.80 -0.91 -15.31
CA TYR A 9 26.97 -0.82 -13.85
C TYR A 9 28.10 -1.71 -13.32
N GLU A 10 28.93 -2.24 -14.21
CA GLU A 10 30.17 -2.94 -13.88
C GLU A 10 31.29 -1.91 -13.94
N GLY A 11 31.77 -1.44 -12.78
CA GLY A 11 32.79 -0.41 -12.70
C GLY A 11 32.85 0.26 -11.32
N ILE A 12 33.81 1.18 -11.17
CA ILE A 12 33.95 1.99 -9.97
C ILE A 12 32.76 2.95 -9.85
N ILE A 13 32.09 2.92 -8.71
CA ILE A 13 30.96 3.79 -8.40
C ILE A 13 31.50 5.01 -7.65
N HIS A 14 31.49 6.17 -8.30
CA HIS A 14 31.74 7.44 -7.63
C HIS A 14 30.42 8.02 -7.13
N CYS A 15 30.34 8.32 -5.83
CA CYS A 15 29.14 8.86 -5.21
C CYS A 15 29.47 10.13 -4.42
N LYS A 16 28.63 11.16 -4.54
CA LYS A 16 28.76 12.43 -3.83
C LYS A 16 27.42 12.85 -3.22
N LEU A 17 27.44 13.24 -1.95
CA LEU A 17 26.31 13.93 -1.32
C LEU A 17 26.19 15.35 -1.89
N LEU A 18 24.99 15.71 -2.32
CA LEU A 18 24.65 17.06 -2.74
C LEU A 18 23.89 17.73 -1.59
N ALA A 19 24.58 18.61 -0.85
CA ALA A 19 24.00 19.34 0.27
C ALA A 19 23.40 20.70 -0.18
N GLY A 20 22.54 21.28 0.65
CA GLY A 20 22.03 22.64 0.49
C GLY A 20 20.58 22.73 -0.01
N THR A 21 20.26 23.81 -0.73
CA THR A 21 18.91 24.09 -1.27
C THR A 21 18.61 23.38 -2.59
N ASN A 22 19.49 22.47 -3.00
CA ASN A 22 19.37 21.65 -4.19
C ASN A 22 18.28 20.58 -4.01
N LYS A 23 17.67 20.16 -5.12
CA LYS A 23 16.62 19.15 -5.07
C LYS A 23 17.17 17.73 -5.02
N SER A 24 18.30 17.55 -5.68
CA SER A 24 19.08 16.33 -5.66
C SER A 24 19.82 16.21 -4.34
N ASP A 25 19.73 15.04 -3.73
CA ASP A 25 20.39 14.69 -2.49
C ASP A 25 21.72 13.96 -2.76
N ILE A 26 21.82 13.21 -3.87
CA ILE A 26 23.05 12.49 -4.25
C ILE A 26 23.32 12.56 -5.75
N PHE A 27 24.60 12.47 -6.10
CA PHE A 27 25.12 12.28 -7.45
C PHE A 27 25.88 10.95 -7.51
N ILE A 28 25.67 10.18 -8.58
CA ILE A 28 26.38 8.93 -8.84
C ILE A 28 26.95 8.95 -10.25
N LYS A 29 28.19 8.52 -10.41
CA LYS A 29 28.86 8.32 -11.70
C LYS A 29 29.45 6.90 -11.77
N ILE A 30 29.24 6.23 -12.91
CA ILE A 30 29.82 4.92 -13.23
C ILE A 30 30.34 5.00 -14.67
N GLY A 31 31.66 4.89 -14.83
CA GLY A 31 32.30 5.15 -16.13
C GLY A 31 31.97 6.56 -16.64
N ASN A 32 31.35 6.63 -17.83
CA ASN A 32 30.98 7.89 -18.47
C ASN A 32 29.52 8.31 -18.22
N GLU A 33 28.72 7.46 -17.56
CA GLU A 33 27.33 7.77 -17.23
C GLU A 33 27.25 8.36 -15.82
N SER A 34 26.41 9.37 -15.62
CA SER A 34 26.18 9.97 -14.31
C SER A 34 24.74 10.42 -14.15
N HIS A 35 24.22 10.30 -12.94
CA HIS A 35 22.85 10.67 -12.60
C HIS A 35 22.74 11.33 -11.23
N THR A 36 21.76 12.21 -11.09
CA THR A 36 21.34 12.79 -9.81
C THR A 36 20.05 12.17 -9.28
N TYR A 37 19.92 12.14 -7.94
CA TYR A 37 18.76 11.53 -7.29
C TYR A 37 18.23 12.40 -6.16
N SER A 38 16.90 12.52 -6.09
CA SER A 38 16.21 12.95 -4.87
C SER A 38 15.82 11.73 -4.04
N ILE A 39 16.31 11.66 -2.81
CA ILE A 39 16.09 10.57 -1.86
C ILE A 39 14.90 10.92 -0.96
N LYS A 40 13.97 9.97 -0.82
CA LYS A 40 12.77 10.12 0.02
C LYS A 40 12.63 8.89 0.91
N MET A 41 12.50 9.13 2.21
CA MET A 41 12.40 8.08 3.22
C MET A 41 11.36 8.43 4.29
N GLY A 42 10.76 7.40 4.89
CA GLY A 42 9.89 7.53 6.05
C GLY A 42 8.42 7.87 5.73
N ARG A 43 7.69 8.25 6.79
CA ARG A 43 6.24 8.55 6.76
C ARG A 43 5.92 10.02 6.43
N GLY A 44 6.95 10.86 6.35
CA GLY A 44 6.80 12.27 5.99
C GLY A 44 6.33 12.41 4.54
N ASN A 45 5.22 13.11 4.33
CA ASN A 45 4.68 13.37 2.99
C ASN A 45 5.11 14.74 2.43
N SER A 46 5.95 15.49 3.15
CA SER A 46 6.45 16.79 2.70
C SER A 46 7.53 16.59 1.66
N ILE A 47 7.39 17.27 0.52
CA ILE A 47 8.32 17.14 -0.62
C ILE A 47 9.09 18.42 -0.90
N HIS A 48 8.54 19.59 -0.55
CA HIS A 48 9.15 20.90 -0.77
C HIS A 48 8.69 21.89 0.27
N GLN A 49 9.58 22.81 0.64
CA GLN A 49 9.30 23.97 1.47
C GLN A 49 10.16 25.13 0.98
N GLU A 50 9.55 26.31 0.87
CA GLU A 50 10.29 27.54 0.59
C GLU A 50 9.57 28.74 1.20
N PRO A 51 10.29 29.83 1.49
CA PRO A 51 9.68 31.11 1.85
C PRO A 51 8.70 31.59 0.78
N LEU A 52 7.56 32.17 1.21
CA LEU A 52 6.52 32.65 0.31
C LEU A 52 7.02 33.75 -0.63
N ASP A 53 7.80 34.70 -0.12
CA ASP A 53 8.42 35.78 -0.88
C ASP A 53 9.25 35.22 -2.06
N LYS A 54 10.09 34.21 -1.80
CA LYS A 54 10.86 33.55 -2.86
C LYS A 54 9.98 32.90 -3.93
N PHE A 55 8.86 32.32 -3.52
CA PHE A 55 7.90 31.72 -4.46
C PHE A 55 7.16 32.78 -5.28
N LEU A 56 6.74 33.88 -4.66
CA LEU A 56 6.06 34.99 -5.35
C LEU A 56 7.00 35.66 -6.35
N ASN A 57 8.25 35.95 -5.96
CA ASN A 57 9.25 36.52 -6.86
C ASN A 57 9.51 35.62 -8.07
N PHE A 58 9.54 34.30 -7.88
CA PHE A 58 9.64 33.34 -8.97
C PHE A 58 8.42 33.40 -9.91
N LEU A 59 7.20 33.45 -9.38
CA LEU A 59 5.99 33.56 -10.18
C LEU A 59 5.91 34.88 -10.95
N GLU A 60 6.39 35.98 -10.36
CA GLU A 60 6.46 37.29 -11.00
C GLU A 60 7.46 37.28 -12.15
N ALA A 61 8.67 36.78 -11.91
CA ALA A 61 9.74 36.73 -12.91
C ALA A 61 9.39 35.82 -14.10
N GLU A 62 8.80 34.65 -13.85
CA GLU A 62 8.67 33.60 -14.87
C GLU A 62 7.25 33.50 -15.48
N TYR A 63 6.21 33.99 -14.79
CA TYR A 63 4.81 33.74 -15.18
C TYR A 63 3.86 34.94 -15.00
N ALA A 64 4.39 36.16 -14.95
CA ALA A 64 3.62 37.41 -14.91
C ALA A 64 2.47 37.36 -13.87
N LEU A 65 2.82 37.12 -12.61
CA LEU A 65 1.86 37.03 -11.50
C LEU A 65 1.08 38.35 -11.34
N LYS A 66 -0.24 38.28 -11.45
CA LYS A 66 -1.15 39.41 -11.20
C LYS A 66 -1.19 39.77 -9.71
N ASP A 67 -1.28 41.06 -9.39
CA ASP A 67 -1.33 41.58 -8.01
C ASP A 67 -2.45 40.97 -7.18
N GLU A 68 -3.64 40.79 -7.76
CA GLU A 68 -4.77 40.16 -7.07
C GLU A 68 -4.46 38.70 -6.67
N THR A 69 -3.80 37.94 -7.55
CA THR A 69 -3.41 36.56 -7.27
C THR A 69 -2.29 36.51 -6.21
N LYS A 70 -1.33 37.45 -6.28
CA LYS A 70 -0.28 37.64 -5.28
C LYS A 70 -0.87 37.90 -3.90
N GLU A 71 -1.79 38.87 -3.79
CA GLU A 71 -2.48 39.19 -2.54
C GLU A 71 -3.26 37.99 -2.00
N ASN A 72 -3.98 37.28 -2.88
CA ASN A 72 -4.74 36.08 -2.50
C ASN A 72 -3.83 34.98 -1.92
N LEU A 73 -2.66 34.74 -2.53
CA LEU A 73 -1.67 33.78 -2.04
C LEU A 73 -1.11 34.20 -0.68
N GLN A 74 -0.75 35.47 -0.53
CA GLN A 74 -0.30 36.05 0.74
C GLN A 74 -1.33 35.85 1.86
N ARG A 75 -2.57 36.28 1.62
CA ARG A 75 -3.66 36.12 2.58
C ARG A 75 -3.93 34.65 2.89
N PHE A 76 -3.80 33.73 1.93
CA PHE A 76 -3.99 32.31 2.17
C PHE A 76 -2.89 31.69 3.06
N ILE A 77 -1.62 32.06 2.82
CA ILE A 77 -0.49 31.49 3.56
C ILE A 77 -0.42 32.04 4.97
N TRP A 78 -0.55 33.35 5.16
CA TRP A 78 -0.59 33.96 6.50
C TRP A 78 -1.90 33.65 7.22
N ALA A 79 -3.03 33.85 6.53
CA ALA A 79 -4.41 33.67 7.00
C ALA A 79 -4.65 34.23 8.40
N ASP A 80 -4.20 35.46 8.60
CA ASP A 80 -4.28 36.24 9.84
C ASP A 80 -4.94 37.62 9.62
N GLY A 81 -5.62 37.81 8.49
CA GLY A 81 -6.22 39.08 8.09
C GLY A 81 -5.30 40.01 7.27
N THR A 82 -4.00 39.71 7.20
CA THR A 82 -2.98 40.53 6.53
C THR A 82 -2.35 39.84 5.33
N THR A 83 -1.51 40.57 4.58
CA THR A 83 -0.71 40.07 3.44
C THR A 83 0.77 39.86 3.80
N ASN A 84 1.21 40.34 4.95
CA ASN A 84 2.61 40.37 5.38
C ASN A 84 2.86 39.60 6.69
N GLY A 85 1.82 39.02 7.30
CA GLY A 85 1.97 38.15 8.47
C GLY A 85 1.94 38.87 9.82
N THR A 86 1.59 40.16 9.85
CA THR A 86 1.53 40.97 11.08
C THR A 86 0.22 40.81 11.85
N GLY A 87 -0.73 40.01 11.34
CA GLY A 87 -2.03 39.84 11.96
C GLY A 87 -1.98 39.18 13.34
N ASP A 88 -2.86 39.65 14.22
CA ASP A 88 -3.01 39.15 15.58
C ASP A 88 -3.29 37.64 15.63
N ILE A 89 -2.88 37.00 16.72
CA ILE A 89 -3.09 35.56 16.93
C ILE A 89 -4.58 35.18 16.82
N LYS A 90 -5.48 36.05 17.30
CA LYS A 90 -6.94 35.85 17.27
C LYS A 90 -7.52 35.78 15.85
N GLU A 91 -6.88 36.45 14.89
CA GLU A 91 -7.30 36.49 13.49
C GLU A 91 -6.83 35.28 12.68
N ARG A 92 -5.88 34.50 13.23
CA ARG A 92 -5.29 33.36 12.54
C ARG A 92 -6.31 32.24 12.36
N ILE A 93 -6.49 31.79 11.12
CA ILE A 93 -7.45 30.74 10.78
C ILE A 93 -6.84 29.55 10.03
N SER A 94 -7.47 28.39 10.17
CA SER A 94 -7.09 27.19 9.41
C SER A 94 -7.43 27.33 7.92
N SER A 95 -6.75 26.57 7.06
CA SER A 95 -7.05 26.55 5.61
C SER A 95 -8.51 26.18 5.30
N ARG A 96 -9.12 25.30 6.09
CA ARG A 96 -10.55 24.95 5.94
C ARG A 96 -11.46 26.13 6.24
N LYS A 97 -11.18 26.86 7.32
CA LYS A 97 -11.93 28.06 7.70
C LYS A 97 -11.71 29.19 6.69
N PHE A 98 -10.48 29.35 6.19
CA PHE A 98 -10.17 30.28 5.09
C PHE A 98 -10.97 29.96 3.83
N LYS A 99 -10.97 28.69 3.38
CA LYS A 99 -11.75 28.25 2.20
C LYS A 99 -13.25 28.51 2.37
N LYS A 100 -13.79 28.25 3.56
CA LYS A 100 -15.22 28.51 3.84
C LYS A 100 -15.56 30.00 3.74
N ARG A 101 -14.65 30.88 4.18
CA ARG A 101 -14.84 32.34 4.20
C ARG A 101 -14.52 33.01 2.86
N ASN A 102 -13.62 32.44 2.06
CA ASN A 102 -13.10 33.04 0.83
C ASN A 102 -13.13 32.04 -0.33
N PRO A 103 -14.32 31.52 -0.74
CA PRO A 103 -14.39 30.52 -1.79
C PRO A 103 -13.92 31.03 -3.16
N GLN A 104 -14.23 32.29 -3.52
CA GLN A 104 -13.79 32.87 -4.80
C GLN A 104 -12.26 32.98 -4.89
N ARG A 105 -11.60 33.54 -3.87
CA ARG A 105 -10.13 33.60 -3.79
C ARG A 105 -9.45 32.24 -3.96
N ILE A 106 -10.03 31.19 -3.35
CA ILE A 106 -9.53 29.82 -3.53
C ILE A 106 -9.68 29.36 -4.98
N GLN A 107 -10.81 29.66 -5.61
CA GLN A 107 -11.05 29.32 -7.01
C GLN A 107 -10.08 30.05 -7.94
N GLU A 108 -9.88 31.36 -7.78
CA GLU A 108 -8.93 32.16 -8.55
C GLU A 108 -7.50 31.61 -8.46
N MET A 109 -7.00 31.39 -7.24
CA MET A 109 -5.67 30.80 -7.04
C MET A 109 -5.57 29.39 -7.65
N GLN A 110 -6.64 28.58 -7.55
CA GLN A 110 -6.63 27.24 -8.10
C GLN A 110 -6.60 27.27 -9.64
N THR A 111 -7.39 28.14 -10.26
CA THR A 111 -7.39 28.36 -11.72
C THR A 111 -6.00 28.77 -12.20
N TYR A 112 -5.34 29.71 -11.51
CA TYR A 112 -3.97 30.12 -11.83
C TYR A 112 -2.96 28.98 -11.67
N PHE A 113 -3.06 28.17 -10.61
CA PHE A 113 -2.20 27.00 -10.45
C PHE A 113 -2.47 25.91 -11.49
N ASP A 114 -3.69 25.81 -12.01
CA ASP A 114 -4.01 24.83 -13.05
C ASP A 114 -3.39 25.21 -14.41
N THR A 115 -3.20 26.50 -14.71
CA THR A 115 -2.49 26.94 -15.93
C THR A 115 -0.98 26.70 -15.84
N LEU A 116 -0.41 26.71 -14.63
CA LEU A 116 1.03 26.54 -14.38
C LEU A 116 1.39 25.17 -13.79
N LYS A 117 0.50 24.18 -13.93
CA LYS A 117 0.57 22.92 -13.18
C LYS A 117 1.89 22.18 -13.38
N GLU A 118 2.25 21.90 -14.62
CA GLU A 118 3.48 21.16 -14.95
C GLU A 118 4.75 21.90 -14.54
N PRO A 119 4.94 23.19 -14.90
CA PRO A 119 6.12 23.94 -14.50
C PRO A 119 6.29 24.04 -12.97
N LEU A 120 5.18 24.21 -12.24
CA LEU A 120 5.24 24.24 -10.78
C LEU A 120 5.58 22.86 -10.18
N ILE A 121 5.05 21.78 -10.73
CA ILE A 121 5.43 20.43 -10.31
C ILE A 121 6.92 20.19 -10.57
N GLU A 122 7.42 20.61 -11.73
CA GLU A 122 8.84 20.51 -12.07
C GLU A 122 9.72 21.26 -11.07
N ARG A 123 9.39 22.52 -10.77
CA ARG A 123 10.09 23.30 -9.74
C ARG A 123 10.14 22.55 -8.42
N PHE A 124 8.99 22.05 -7.94
CA PHE A 124 8.90 21.48 -6.60
C PHE A 124 9.46 20.05 -6.49
N LEU A 125 9.48 19.27 -7.57
CA LEU A 125 9.95 17.88 -7.54
C LEU A 125 11.34 17.67 -8.12
N ILE A 126 11.73 18.50 -9.09
CA ILE A 126 12.91 18.26 -9.93
C ILE A 126 13.97 19.33 -9.70
N GLN A 127 13.63 20.62 -9.78
CA GLN A 127 14.64 21.69 -9.83
C GLN A 127 14.98 22.25 -8.43
N GLY A 128 14.00 22.37 -7.54
CA GLY A 128 14.16 23.04 -6.25
C GLY A 128 14.24 24.57 -6.37
N ILE A 129 14.80 25.24 -5.34
CA ILE A 129 14.83 26.72 -5.28
C ILE A 129 15.88 27.30 -6.23
N LYS A 130 17.07 26.68 -6.26
CA LYS A 130 18.27 27.24 -6.93
C LYS A 130 18.53 26.67 -8.34
N SER A 131 17.77 25.68 -8.80
CA SER A 131 17.89 24.97 -10.10
C SER A 131 19.29 24.44 -10.51
N GLU A 132 20.35 24.67 -9.73
CA GLU A 132 21.74 24.24 -10.00
C GLU A 132 21.92 22.72 -10.11
N SER A 133 21.02 21.93 -9.51
CA SER A 133 20.98 20.48 -9.73
C SER A 133 19.55 19.96 -9.70
N SER A 134 19.06 19.64 -10.90
CA SER A 134 17.81 18.91 -11.07
C SER A 134 17.99 17.46 -10.63
N ALA A 135 16.92 16.86 -10.09
CA ALA A 135 16.89 15.44 -9.78
C ALA A 135 16.39 14.65 -10.98
N GLU A 136 17.27 13.90 -11.65
CA GLU A 136 16.88 13.04 -12.77
C GLU A 136 16.05 11.84 -12.32
N PHE A 137 16.29 11.36 -11.11
CA PHE A 137 15.57 10.24 -10.52
C PHE A 137 15.05 10.55 -9.11
N ILE A 138 13.95 9.89 -8.74
CA ILE A 138 13.43 9.88 -7.37
C ILE A 138 13.56 8.47 -6.81
N TYR A 139 14.24 8.36 -5.68
CA TYR A 139 14.29 7.14 -4.87
C TYR A 139 13.35 7.25 -3.69
N TYR A 140 12.49 6.25 -3.49
CA TYR A 140 11.68 6.10 -2.28
C TYR A 140 11.95 4.77 -1.60
N GLY A 141 12.43 4.78 -0.36
CA GLY A 141 12.75 3.55 0.37
C GLY A 141 13.50 3.74 1.68
N THR A 142 14.18 2.68 2.09
CA THR A 142 15.16 2.59 3.17
C THR A 142 16.56 2.40 2.59
N VAL A 143 17.58 2.25 3.44
CA VAL A 143 18.96 1.92 2.99
C VAL A 143 19.02 0.56 2.29
N ARG A 144 18.20 -0.40 2.72
CA ARG A 144 18.22 -1.78 2.20
C ARG A 144 17.27 -1.99 1.03
N LYS A 145 16.16 -1.23 0.94
CA LYS A 145 15.09 -1.49 -0.01
C LYS A 145 14.40 -0.22 -0.47
N GLY A 146 14.20 -0.09 -1.77
CA GLY A 146 13.43 1.02 -2.32
C GLY A 146 13.12 0.90 -3.79
N VAL A 147 12.39 1.89 -4.28
CA VAL A 147 11.93 2.02 -5.65
C VAL A 147 12.57 3.27 -6.23
N VAL A 148 12.99 3.19 -7.49
CA VAL A 148 13.51 4.34 -8.23
C VAL A 148 12.68 4.56 -9.49
N CYS A 149 12.36 5.82 -9.76
CA CYS A 149 11.65 6.28 -10.96
C CYS A 149 12.44 7.40 -11.62
N LYS A 150 12.34 7.53 -12.94
CA LYS A 150 12.73 8.78 -13.60
C LYS A 150 11.81 9.90 -13.12
N SER A 151 12.37 11.07 -12.88
CA SER A 151 11.60 12.21 -12.40
C SER A 151 10.60 12.71 -13.43
N THR A 152 10.86 12.54 -14.73
CA THR A 152 9.93 12.85 -15.82
C THR A 152 8.66 11.98 -15.76
N ASP A 153 8.81 10.67 -15.52
CA ASP A 153 7.67 9.76 -15.35
C ASP A 153 6.84 10.13 -14.10
N VAL A 154 7.53 10.59 -13.06
CA VAL A 154 6.88 11.08 -11.83
C VAL A 154 6.11 12.37 -12.10
N LEU A 155 6.71 13.32 -12.81
CA LEU A 155 6.10 14.58 -13.20
C LEU A 155 4.81 14.33 -13.99
N ASP A 156 4.87 13.53 -15.06
CA ASP A 156 3.71 13.16 -15.89
C ASP A 156 2.57 12.59 -15.03
N TRP A 157 2.91 11.67 -14.12
CA TRP A 157 1.92 11.05 -13.26
C TRP A 157 1.31 12.04 -12.27
N VAL A 158 2.12 12.89 -11.65
CA VAL A 158 1.66 13.89 -10.66
C VAL A 158 0.78 14.95 -11.31
N SER A 159 1.06 15.35 -12.55
CA SER A 159 0.27 16.32 -13.32
C SER A 159 -1.12 15.80 -13.68
N LYS A 160 -1.24 14.50 -13.98
CA LYS A 160 -2.51 13.84 -14.38
C LYS A 160 -3.45 13.51 -13.21
N HIS A 161 -3.05 13.74 -11.97
CA HIS A 161 -3.85 13.37 -10.80
C HIS A 161 -3.93 14.53 -9.81
N ASN A 162 -5.12 14.78 -9.26
CA ASN A 162 -5.29 15.87 -8.30
C ASN A 162 -5.25 15.40 -6.84
N ALA A 163 -4.69 16.25 -5.97
CA ALA A 163 -4.82 16.11 -4.52
C ALA A 163 -6.23 16.48 -4.05
N LYS A 164 -6.53 16.16 -2.79
CA LYS A 164 -7.79 16.56 -2.12
C LYS A 164 -7.62 17.78 -1.20
N GLY A 165 -6.52 18.51 -1.38
CA GLY A 165 -6.17 19.69 -0.57
C GLY A 165 -7.14 20.85 -0.78
N VAL A 166 -6.97 21.92 0.01
CA VAL A 166 -7.69 23.18 -0.22
C VAL A 166 -7.22 23.82 -1.54
N LEU A 167 -5.90 23.93 -1.70
CA LEU A 167 -5.23 24.22 -2.96
C LEU A 167 -4.33 23.04 -3.33
N HIS A 168 -4.16 22.82 -4.62
CA HIS A 168 -3.33 21.75 -5.14
C HIS A 168 -2.71 22.10 -6.48
N ILE A 169 -1.58 21.45 -6.75
CA ILE A 169 -0.85 21.53 -8.00
C ILE A 169 -0.61 20.08 -8.41
N GLY A 170 -1.49 19.58 -9.28
CA GLY A 170 -1.62 18.14 -9.52
C GLY A 170 -1.77 17.36 -8.20
N LYS A 171 -0.93 16.35 -7.97
CA LYS A 171 -1.03 15.48 -6.79
C LYS A 171 -0.52 16.15 -5.51
N LEU A 172 0.08 17.33 -5.63
CA LEU A 172 0.70 18.03 -4.53
C LEU A 172 -0.32 18.93 -3.83
N THR A 173 -0.45 18.81 -2.51
CA THR A 173 -1.23 19.74 -1.70
C THR A 173 -0.39 20.97 -1.39
N PHE A 174 -0.84 22.14 -1.80
CA PHE A 174 -0.22 23.43 -1.50
C PHE A 174 -0.83 24.01 -0.21
N GLN A 175 0.02 24.33 0.77
CA GLN A 175 -0.42 24.84 2.07
C GLN A 175 0.70 25.64 2.76
N ALA A 176 0.34 26.47 3.74
CA ALA A 176 1.32 27.00 4.70
C ALA A 176 1.92 25.86 5.54
N TRP A 177 3.23 25.90 5.81
CA TRP A 177 3.89 24.94 6.68
C TRP A 177 3.27 24.93 8.08
N ASN A 178 3.13 26.12 8.67
CA ASN A 178 2.35 26.31 9.89
C ASN A 178 1.87 27.76 10.00
N ARG A 179 0.58 27.95 10.29
CA ARG A 179 0.00 29.29 10.53
C ARG A 179 0.08 29.74 11.99
N ASN A 180 0.58 28.87 12.86
CA ASN A 180 0.70 29.05 14.31
C ASN A 180 -0.58 29.60 14.97
N LEU A 181 -1.67 28.87 14.81
CA LEU A 181 -3.01 29.24 15.31
C LEU A 181 -3.07 29.44 16.84
N LYS A 182 -2.08 28.95 17.58
CA LYS A 182 -1.99 29.05 19.04
C LYS A 182 -0.90 30.01 19.52
N GLY A 183 -0.26 30.77 18.63
CA GLY A 183 0.76 31.76 19.01
C GLY A 183 2.01 31.19 19.69
N LYS A 184 2.38 29.92 19.43
CA LYS A 184 3.55 29.31 20.07
C LYS A 184 4.86 29.90 19.53
N LYS A 185 5.68 30.52 20.38
CA LYS A 185 6.97 31.17 20.00
C LYS A 185 7.85 30.32 19.06
N LYS A 186 8.07 29.03 19.38
CA LYS A 186 8.89 28.11 18.56
C LYS A 186 8.34 27.83 17.15
N ALA A 187 7.07 28.13 16.89
CA ALA A 187 6.40 27.88 15.61
C ALA A 187 6.23 29.14 14.75
N GLU A 188 6.56 30.33 15.25
CA GLU A 188 6.48 31.58 14.47
C GLU A 188 7.39 31.54 13.24
N LYS A 189 8.62 31.02 13.37
CA LYS A 189 9.56 30.84 12.25
C LYS A 189 9.07 29.93 11.11
N LYS A 190 7.91 29.28 11.29
CA LYS A 190 7.30 28.39 10.29
C LYS A 190 6.17 29.08 9.51
N ARG A 191 5.76 30.29 9.92
CA ARG A 191 4.80 31.11 9.19
C ARG A 191 5.48 31.75 7.98
N GLY A 192 4.70 32.11 6.96
CA GLY A 192 5.23 32.62 5.71
C GLY A 192 6.00 31.59 4.87
N ILE A 193 6.07 30.34 5.30
CA ILE A 193 6.71 29.25 4.57
C ILE A 193 5.64 28.42 3.86
N ILE A 194 5.74 28.28 2.55
CA ILE A 194 4.91 27.36 1.79
C ILE A 194 5.41 25.92 1.96
N GLN A 195 4.51 24.95 1.91
CA GLN A 195 4.83 23.54 2.02
C GLN A 195 3.98 22.74 1.02
N LEU A 196 4.66 21.92 0.22
CA LEU A 196 4.03 20.98 -0.67
C LEU A 196 4.04 19.59 -0.04
N LYS A 197 2.87 18.94 -0.01
CA LYS A 197 2.75 17.55 0.45
C LYS A 197 2.20 16.63 -0.62
N TRP A 198 2.81 15.47 -0.75
CA TRP A 198 2.31 14.38 -1.58
C TRP A 198 1.70 13.28 -0.70
N GLY A 199 0.39 13.37 -0.49
CA GLY A 199 -0.35 12.32 0.21
C GLY A 199 -0.36 11.02 -0.60
N GLY A 200 0.28 9.97 -0.08
CA GLY A 200 0.34 8.66 -0.74
C GLY A 200 1.60 8.39 -1.56
N LEU A 201 2.63 9.23 -1.44
CA LEU A 201 3.91 9.13 -2.17
C LEU A 201 4.42 7.69 -2.35
N LYS A 202 4.53 6.90 -1.26
CA LYS A 202 4.96 5.49 -1.30
C LYS A 202 4.20 4.67 -2.35
N LYS A 203 2.87 4.73 -2.30
CA LYS A 203 1.99 3.93 -3.17
C LYS A 203 2.04 4.42 -4.62
N ASP A 204 2.13 5.72 -4.80
CA ASP A 204 2.12 6.34 -6.12
C ASP A 204 3.45 6.05 -6.85
N ILE A 205 4.61 6.23 -6.19
CA ILE A 205 5.92 5.87 -6.74
C ILE A 205 6.00 4.38 -7.10
N GLN A 206 5.44 3.51 -6.27
CA GLN A 206 5.37 2.07 -6.58
C GLN A 206 4.54 1.77 -7.84
N LYS A 207 3.42 2.48 -8.00
CA LYS A 207 2.57 2.36 -9.19
C LYS A 207 3.30 2.86 -10.44
N ILE A 208 3.98 4.00 -10.34
CA ILE A 208 4.78 4.59 -11.44
C ILE A 208 5.88 3.61 -11.87
N ALA A 209 6.63 3.06 -10.90
CA ALA A 209 7.65 2.04 -11.17
C ALA A 209 7.10 0.67 -11.58
N LYS A 210 5.77 0.49 -11.60
CA LYS A 210 5.08 -0.80 -11.86
C LYS A 210 5.56 -1.94 -10.94
N VAL A 211 5.96 -1.64 -9.69
CA VAL A 211 6.48 -2.63 -8.74
C VAL A 211 5.34 -3.24 -7.92
N ASN A 212 5.21 -4.57 -7.93
CA ASN A 212 4.38 -5.29 -6.97
C ASN A 212 5.22 -5.65 -5.73
N LEU A 213 5.10 -4.85 -4.66
CA LEU A 213 5.88 -5.05 -3.44
C LEU A 213 5.71 -6.42 -2.77
N GLY A 214 4.54 -7.07 -2.90
CA GLY A 214 4.31 -8.40 -2.32
C GLY A 214 5.24 -9.41 -2.96
N LYS A 215 5.15 -9.50 -4.29
CA LYS A 215 6.04 -10.33 -5.11
C LYS A 215 7.52 -9.96 -4.91
N GLN A 216 7.84 -8.67 -4.75
CA GLN A 216 9.21 -8.26 -4.48
C GLN A 216 9.70 -8.72 -3.10
N GLN A 217 8.87 -8.65 -2.05
CA GLN A 217 9.23 -9.18 -0.72
C GLN A 217 9.50 -10.68 -0.77
N GLU A 218 8.69 -11.44 -1.51
CA GLU A 218 8.91 -12.88 -1.70
C GLU A 218 10.25 -13.16 -2.39
N ILE A 219 10.56 -12.42 -3.45
CA ILE A 219 11.85 -12.52 -4.17
C ILE A 219 13.01 -12.15 -3.24
N ASP A 220 12.90 -11.02 -2.54
CA ASP A 220 13.95 -10.52 -1.63
C ASP A 220 14.21 -11.55 -0.52
N PHE A 221 13.16 -12.09 0.08
CA PHE A 221 13.26 -13.13 1.12
C PHE A 221 14.02 -14.37 0.62
N VAL A 222 13.67 -14.87 -0.58
CA VAL A 222 14.34 -16.03 -1.17
C VAL A 222 15.82 -15.76 -1.39
N LYS A 223 16.18 -14.58 -1.89
CA LYS A 223 17.58 -14.17 -2.05
C LYS A 223 18.33 -14.14 -0.73
N THR A 224 17.77 -13.46 0.28
CA THR A 224 18.37 -13.36 1.62
C THR A 224 18.64 -14.74 2.21
N LEU A 225 17.69 -15.69 2.09
CA LEU A 225 17.89 -17.04 2.63
C LEU A 225 19.03 -17.78 1.90
N ASN A 226 19.09 -17.65 0.57
CA ASN A 226 20.07 -18.32 -0.28
C ASN A 226 21.47 -17.69 -0.28
N GLU A 227 21.58 -16.41 0.08
CA GLU A 227 22.86 -15.72 0.36
C GLU A 227 23.55 -16.29 1.61
N LYS A 228 22.77 -16.82 2.57
CA LYS A 228 23.24 -17.50 3.79
C LYS A 228 24.07 -16.60 4.71
N GLU A 229 23.90 -15.28 4.63
CA GLU A 229 24.55 -14.33 5.56
C GLU A 229 23.99 -14.45 6.98
N ASN A 230 22.69 -14.77 7.11
CA ASN A 230 22.04 -15.00 8.40
C ASN A 230 21.62 -16.46 8.56
N LEU A 231 22.39 -17.21 9.35
CA LEU A 231 22.16 -18.64 9.59
C LEU A 231 21.04 -18.91 10.61
N SER A 232 20.51 -17.90 11.31
CA SER A 232 19.47 -18.11 12.34
C SER A 232 18.15 -18.65 11.77
N TYR A 233 17.82 -18.27 10.53
CA TYR A 233 16.64 -18.81 9.84
C TYR A 233 16.79 -20.31 9.54
N TRP A 234 17.97 -20.74 9.12
CA TRP A 234 18.29 -22.14 8.85
C TRP A 234 18.29 -22.99 10.13
N ALA A 235 18.81 -22.43 11.23
CA ALA A 235 18.74 -23.06 12.55
C ALA A 235 17.29 -23.26 13.01
N THR A 236 16.42 -22.27 12.78
CA THR A 236 14.99 -22.34 13.11
C THR A 236 14.28 -23.44 12.31
N LEU A 237 14.63 -23.59 11.03
CA LEU A 237 14.15 -24.66 10.16
C LEU A 237 14.73 -26.04 10.52
N ARG A 238 15.82 -26.09 11.28
CA ARG A 238 16.62 -27.30 11.57
C ARG A 238 17.12 -27.97 10.28
N LEU A 239 17.55 -27.18 9.31
CA LEU A 239 18.04 -27.65 8.01
C LEU A 239 19.49 -27.22 7.79
N ASN A 240 20.25 -28.03 7.05
CA ASN A 240 21.65 -27.75 6.77
C ASN A 240 21.76 -26.70 5.65
N PRO A 241 22.30 -25.50 5.92
CA PRO A 241 22.38 -24.44 4.91
C PRO A 241 23.31 -24.78 3.75
N SER A 242 24.21 -25.76 3.83
CA SER A 242 25.19 -26.04 2.75
C SER A 242 24.52 -26.47 1.44
N ASN A 243 23.56 -27.38 1.49
CA ASN A 243 22.90 -28.00 0.34
C ASN A 243 21.38 -27.81 0.32
N HIS A 244 20.88 -26.82 1.07
CA HIS A 244 19.48 -26.45 1.09
C HIS A 244 19.30 -25.04 0.54
N TYR A 245 18.19 -24.85 -0.17
CA TYR A 245 17.89 -23.60 -0.87
C TYR A 245 16.41 -23.26 -0.76
N ALA A 246 16.11 -21.99 -0.54
CA ALA A 246 14.77 -21.44 -0.68
C ALA A 246 14.40 -21.34 -2.16
N ILE A 247 13.19 -21.80 -2.48
CA ILE A 247 12.61 -21.83 -3.82
C ILE A 247 11.32 -21.02 -3.82
N HIS A 248 11.25 -19.98 -4.67
CA HIS A 248 10.04 -19.20 -4.86
C HIS A 248 8.96 -20.02 -5.60
N VAL A 249 7.72 -19.99 -5.10
CA VAL A 249 6.57 -20.61 -5.78
C VAL A 249 6.15 -19.72 -6.94
N LYS A 250 6.42 -20.19 -8.16
CA LYS A 250 6.17 -19.41 -9.39
C LYS A 250 4.81 -19.72 -10.01
N TYR A 251 4.39 -20.97 -9.95
CA TYR A 251 3.21 -21.46 -10.66
C TYR A 251 2.05 -21.75 -9.71
N GLN A 252 0.83 -21.61 -10.23
CA GLN A 252 -0.37 -22.07 -9.53
C GLN A 252 -0.34 -23.59 -9.32
N LYS A 253 -0.90 -24.03 -8.19
CA LYS A 253 -1.00 -25.43 -7.79
C LYS A 253 -2.45 -25.88 -7.84
N TYR A 254 -2.66 -27.15 -8.14
CA TYR A 254 -3.98 -27.72 -8.08
C TYR A 254 -4.47 -27.72 -6.63
N GLY A 255 -5.59 -27.04 -6.37
CA GLY A 255 -6.22 -26.99 -5.05
C GLY A 255 -7.35 -28.02 -4.97
N THR A 256 -7.28 -28.98 -4.05
CA THR A 256 -8.27 -30.06 -3.91
C THR A 256 -9.68 -29.54 -3.66
N ILE A 257 -9.84 -28.53 -2.78
CA ILE A 257 -11.15 -27.93 -2.51
C ILE A 257 -11.63 -27.12 -3.71
N ASN A 258 -10.74 -26.45 -4.41
CA ASN A 258 -11.09 -25.62 -5.56
C ASN A 258 -11.33 -26.43 -6.85
N GLN A 259 -10.76 -27.63 -6.95
CA GLN A 259 -10.71 -28.49 -8.16
C GLN A 259 -10.18 -27.74 -9.40
N GLN A 260 -9.23 -26.84 -9.19
CA GLN A 260 -8.59 -26.05 -10.24
C GLN A 260 -7.22 -25.54 -9.78
N LYS A 261 -6.42 -25.05 -10.72
CA LYS A 261 -5.16 -24.37 -10.40
C LYS A 261 -5.44 -23.03 -9.70
N VAL A 262 -4.86 -22.84 -8.53
CA VAL A 262 -4.92 -21.62 -7.72
C VAL A 262 -3.56 -21.34 -7.10
N TRP A 263 -3.35 -20.13 -6.59
CA TRP A 263 -2.12 -19.83 -5.85
C TRP A 263 -2.05 -20.65 -4.57
N ALA A 264 -0.87 -21.23 -4.31
CA ALA A 264 -0.57 -22.01 -3.12
C ALA A 264 -0.68 -21.17 -1.84
N LYS A 265 -0.66 -21.83 -0.68
CA LYS A 265 -0.55 -21.14 0.60
C LYS A 265 0.88 -20.66 0.86
N ALA A 266 1.86 -21.50 0.50
CA ALA A 266 3.27 -21.13 0.54
C ALA A 266 3.62 -20.19 -0.63
N ASP A 267 4.40 -19.17 -0.31
CA ASP A 267 5.03 -18.26 -1.26
C ASP A 267 6.45 -18.73 -1.62
N ALA A 268 7.10 -19.48 -0.73
CA ALA A 268 8.37 -20.17 -0.93
C ALA A 268 8.42 -21.50 -0.15
N PHE A 269 9.35 -22.38 -0.48
CA PHE A 269 9.65 -23.62 0.27
C PHE A 269 11.14 -23.95 0.19
N ILE A 270 11.61 -24.97 0.92
CA ILE A 270 13.01 -25.40 0.87
C ILE A 270 13.16 -26.64 0.00
N ALA A 271 14.18 -26.67 -0.84
CA ALA A 271 14.61 -27.84 -1.58
C ALA A 271 16.08 -28.18 -1.28
N LYS A 272 16.42 -29.47 -1.36
CA LYS A 272 17.77 -30.00 -1.18
C LYS A 272 18.37 -30.38 -2.53
N GLY A 273 19.65 -30.10 -2.71
CA GLY A 273 20.43 -30.55 -3.87
C GLY A 273 21.70 -29.72 -4.00
N ASP A 274 22.34 -29.81 -5.16
CA ASP A 274 23.58 -29.09 -5.45
C ASP A 274 23.34 -28.04 -6.53
N ILE A 275 23.75 -26.80 -6.24
CA ILE A 275 23.67 -25.69 -7.20
C ILE A 275 25.06 -25.06 -7.32
N PRO A 276 25.61 -24.94 -8.54
CA PRO A 276 26.88 -24.26 -8.76
C PRO A 276 26.89 -22.84 -8.20
N LYS A 277 27.97 -22.48 -7.48
CA LYS A 277 28.10 -21.15 -6.83
C LYS A 277 28.08 -20.00 -7.83
N ASN A 278 28.61 -20.21 -9.05
CA ASN A 278 28.54 -19.25 -10.14
C ASN A 278 27.08 -18.99 -10.58
N TYR A 279 26.26 -20.03 -10.70
CA TYR A 279 24.83 -19.88 -11.03
C TYR A 279 24.11 -19.04 -9.98
N LEU A 280 24.35 -19.31 -8.69
CA LEU A 280 23.78 -18.52 -7.59
C LEU A 280 24.18 -17.05 -7.71
N LYS A 281 25.47 -16.74 -7.92
CA LYS A 281 25.94 -15.36 -8.06
C LYS A 281 25.33 -14.64 -9.26
N LEU A 282 25.29 -15.30 -10.43
CA LEU A 282 24.73 -14.77 -11.67
C LEU A 282 23.22 -14.49 -11.53
N ASN A 283 22.50 -15.33 -10.80
CA ASN A 283 21.07 -15.16 -10.54
C ASN A 283 20.78 -14.35 -9.27
N HIS A 284 21.80 -13.72 -8.67
CA HIS A 284 21.69 -12.98 -7.42
C HIS A 284 20.94 -13.75 -6.33
N PHE A 285 21.28 -15.03 -6.18
CA PHE A 285 20.75 -15.98 -5.20
C PHE A 285 19.24 -16.22 -5.29
N PHE A 286 18.58 -15.73 -6.34
CA PHE A 286 17.17 -15.99 -6.57
C PHE A 286 16.97 -17.35 -7.25
N LEU A 287 16.15 -18.19 -6.63
CA LEU A 287 15.77 -19.49 -7.15
C LEU A 287 14.26 -19.63 -7.14
N ASN A 288 13.74 -20.34 -8.14
CA ASN A 288 12.32 -20.63 -8.29
C ASN A 288 12.15 -22.06 -8.82
N GLU A 289 10.91 -22.44 -9.09
CA GLU A 289 10.58 -23.80 -9.55
C GLU A 289 11.24 -24.23 -10.87
N ASP A 290 11.69 -23.28 -11.71
CA ASP A 290 12.45 -23.63 -12.93
C ASP A 290 13.89 -24.04 -12.60
N ALA A 291 14.52 -23.35 -11.63
CA ALA A 291 15.83 -23.74 -11.12
C ALA A 291 15.76 -25.11 -10.42
N MET A 292 14.67 -25.39 -9.70
CA MET A 292 14.42 -26.69 -9.09
C MET A 292 14.45 -27.82 -10.12
N LYS A 293 13.81 -27.64 -11.29
CA LYS A 293 13.87 -28.60 -12.40
C LYS A 293 15.25 -28.70 -13.03
N THR A 294 15.91 -27.56 -13.24
CA THR A 294 17.23 -27.49 -13.89
C THR A 294 18.29 -28.25 -13.11
N PHE A 295 18.26 -28.17 -11.78
CA PHE A 295 19.24 -28.80 -10.90
C PHE A 295 18.71 -30.04 -10.18
N ASN A 296 17.55 -30.57 -10.58
CA ASN A 296 16.90 -31.73 -9.97
C ASN A 296 16.79 -31.64 -8.43
N LEU A 297 16.48 -30.45 -7.92
CA LEU A 297 16.38 -30.23 -6.48
C LEU A 297 15.15 -30.95 -5.92
N ILE A 298 15.34 -31.58 -4.76
CA ILE A 298 14.30 -32.37 -4.09
C ILE A 298 13.57 -31.47 -3.07
N PRO A 299 12.28 -31.20 -3.25
CA PRO A 299 11.51 -30.39 -2.29
C PRO A 299 11.41 -31.09 -0.94
N ILE A 300 11.57 -30.33 0.14
CA ILE A 300 11.47 -30.84 1.51
C ILE A 300 10.07 -30.57 2.05
N LYS A 301 9.40 -31.63 2.50
CA LYS A 301 8.05 -31.54 3.08
C LYS A 301 8.04 -30.67 4.34
N HIS A 302 6.92 -30.01 4.59
CA HIS A 302 6.67 -29.16 5.76
C HIS A 302 7.62 -27.95 5.89
N THR A 303 8.16 -27.50 4.76
CA THR A 303 9.04 -26.31 4.71
C THR A 303 8.40 -25.13 4.00
N GLY A 304 7.15 -25.22 3.58
CA GLY A 304 6.48 -24.11 2.92
C GLY A 304 6.31 -22.90 3.85
N ILE A 305 6.51 -21.72 3.28
CA ILE A 305 6.66 -20.44 3.98
C ILE A 305 5.65 -19.47 3.38
N SER A 306 4.81 -18.87 4.22
CA SER A 306 4.03 -17.71 3.82
C SER A 306 4.76 -16.43 4.21
N ILE A 307 4.96 -15.53 3.25
CA ILE A 307 5.79 -14.34 3.39
C ILE A 307 4.88 -13.12 3.47
N LYS A 308 5.05 -12.30 4.52
CA LYS A 308 4.31 -11.05 4.73
C LYS A 308 5.23 -9.86 4.54
N GLN A 309 4.64 -8.75 4.11
CA GLN A 309 5.36 -7.47 4.03
C GLN A 309 5.61 -6.96 5.45
N GLU A 310 6.85 -6.55 5.74
CA GLU A 310 7.33 -6.05 7.04
C GLU A 310 6.42 -4.96 7.66
N ASP A 311 5.80 -4.11 6.85
CA ASP A 311 4.95 -3.01 7.33
C ASP A 311 3.42 -3.30 7.29
N SER A 312 3.01 -4.53 6.94
CA SER A 312 1.61 -4.80 6.61
C SER A 312 0.87 -5.52 7.73
N SER A 313 0.14 -4.77 8.55
CA SER A 313 -0.87 -5.33 9.46
C SER A 313 -2.21 -5.66 8.77
N GLN A 314 -2.29 -5.53 7.44
CA GLN A 314 -3.56 -5.53 6.70
C GLN A 314 -3.67 -6.67 5.66
N TYR A 315 -2.80 -7.68 5.76
CA TYR A 315 -2.83 -8.82 4.84
C TYR A 315 -4.11 -9.66 4.98
N GLN A 316 -4.35 -10.51 3.99
CA GLN A 316 -5.45 -11.48 3.98
C GLN A 316 -4.85 -12.85 4.32
N ILE A 317 -5.42 -13.54 5.31
CA ILE A 317 -5.04 -14.91 5.64
C ILE A 317 -5.64 -15.86 4.59
N LEU A 318 -6.93 -15.66 4.31
CA LEU A 318 -7.68 -16.42 3.31
C LEU A 318 -8.81 -15.56 2.76
N LYS A 319 -9.12 -15.74 1.47
CA LYS A 319 -10.31 -15.19 0.83
C LYS A 319 -11.11 -16.32 0.18
N MET A 320 -12.37 -16.45 0.56
CA MET A 320 -13.26 -17.51 0.09
C MET A 320 -14.37 -16.91 -0.77
N ALA A 321 -14.48 -17.40 -2.00
CA ALA A 321 -15.66 -17.21 -2.85
C ALA A 321 -16.81 -18.13 -2.37
N PRO A 322 -18.06 -17.90 -2.82
CA PRO A 322 -19.21 -18.70 -2.39
C PRO A 322 -19.04 -20.21 -2.60
N SER A 323 -18.43 -20.63 -3.70
CA SER A 323 -18.18 -22.06 -3.96
C SER A 323 -17.23 -22.68 -2.94
N THR A 324 -16.09 -22.03 -2.66
CA THR A 324 -15.13 -22.48 -1.65
C THR A 324 -15.75 -22.43 -0.24
N PHE A 325 -16.52 -21.39 0.06
CA PHE A 325 -17.17 -21.26 1.36
C PHE A 325 -18.18 -22.40 1.59
N LYS A 326 -19.04 -22.71 0.61
CA LYS A 326 -19.98 -23.83 0.70
C LYS A 326 -19.27 -25.15 0.94
N LYS A 327 -18.14 -25.41 0.27
CA LYS A 327 -17.35 -26.64 0.46
C LYS A 327 -16.74 -26.77 1.85
N LEU A 328 -16.42 -25.66 2.50
CA LEU A 328 -15.76 -25.64 3.82
C LEU A 328 -16.76 -25.56 4.99
N PHE A 329 -17.90 -24.92 4.80
CA PHE A 329 -18.90 -24.67 5.85
C PHE A 329 -20.21 -25.43 5.60
N ASN A 330 -20.26 -26.28 4.57
CA ASN A 330 -21.43 -27.03 4.07
C ASN A 330 -22.64 -26.17 3.62
N SER A 331 -22.62 -24.87 3.86
CA SER A 331 -23.68 -23.92 3.49
C SER A 331 -23.13 -22.52 3.30
N ASN A 332 -23.79 -21.73 2.44
CA ASN A 332 -23.48 -20.32 2.23
C ASN A 332 -24.25 -19.37 3.16
N ILE A 333 -25.12 -19.88 4.03
CA ILE A 333 -26.02 -19.08 4.88
C ILE A 333 -25.27 -18.08 5.77
N LEU A 334 -24.14 -18.50 6.36
CA LEU A 334 -23.28 -17.64 7.18
C LEU A 334 -22.51 -16.62 6.33
N GLY A 335 -22.05 -17.00 5.14
CA GLY A 335 -21.39 -16.09 4.19
C GLY A 335 -22.31 -14.97 3.73
N ALA A 336 -23.56 -15.32 3.42
CA ALA A 336 -24.64 -14.37 3.10
C ALA A 336 -24.93 -13.44 4.28
N GLY A 337 -25.14 -13.99 5.48
CA GLY A 337 -25.44 -13.20 6.70
C GLY A 337 -24.33 -12.21 7.04
N ALA A 338 -23.06 -12.62 6.95
CA ALA A 338 -21.93 -11.73 7.16
C ALA A 338 -21.84 -10.57 6.14
N SER A 339 -22.52 -10.72 4.99
CA SER A 339 -22.50 -9.79 3.85
C SER A 339 -23.69 -8.84 3.77
N VAL A 340 -24.86 -9.20 4.33
CA VAL A 340 -26.19 -8.61 4.06
C VAL A 340 -26.44 -7.20 4.63
N TYR A 341 -25.50 -6.61 5.37
CA TYR A 341 -25.73 -5.31 6.02
C TYR A 341 -25.07 -4.13 5.29
N TYR A 342 -25.86 -3.06 5.13
CA TYR A 342 -25.42 -1.72 4.76
C TYR A 342 -25.81 -0.66 5.80
N LYS A 343 -24.87 0.25 6.11
CA LYS A 343 -25.13 1.40 6.99
C LYS A 343 -26.10 2.42 6.34
N LYS A 344 -25.98 2.63 5.02
CA LYS A 344 -26.86 3.56 4.28
C LYS A 344 -28.13 2.83 3.84
N LYS A 345 -29.30 3.29 4.29
CA LYS A 345 -30.61 2.68 3.98
C LYS A 345 -30.84 2.48 2.48
N LYS A 346 -30.51 3.49 1.66
CA LYS A 346 -30.61 3.42 0.18
C LYS A 346 -29.81 2.30 -0.50
N LYS A 347 -28.88 1.65 0.22
CA LYS A 347 -28.09 0.52 -0.31
C LYS A 347 -28.67 -0.85 0.06
N LEU A 348 -29.73 -0.92 0.86
CA LEU A 348 -30.36 -2.19 1.24
C LEU A 348 -30.95 -2.92 0.04
N VAL A 349 -31.37 -2.20 -1.01
CA VAL A 349 -31.79 -2.77 -2.30
C VAL A 349 -30.75 -3.73 -2.92
N LEU A 350 -29.46 -3.54 -2.62
CA LEU A 350 -28.38 -4.40 -3.11
C LEU A 350 -28.31 -5.75 -2.40
N ASN A 351 -29.06 -5.96 -1.31
CA ASN A 351 -29.03 -7.19 -0.54
C ASN A 351 -29.63 -8.38 -1.30
N LYS A 352 -30.62 -8.16 -2.17
CA LYS A 352 -31.11 -9.23 -3.07
C LYS A 352 -30.00 -9.77 -3.97
N ALA A 353 -29.14 -8.89 -4.49
CA ALA A 353 -27.98 -9.31 -5.26
C ALA A 353 -26.94 -10.05 -4.41
N ILE A 354 -26.80 -9.69 -3.12
CA ILE A 354 -25.93 -10.42 -2.18
C ILE A 354 -26.44 -11.84 -1.98
N LEU A 355 -27.73 -12.05 -1.71
CA LEU A 355 -28.28 -13.40 -1.50
C LEU A 355 -28.11 -14.27 -2.76
N ARG A 356 -28.48 -13.74 -3.93
CA ARG A 356 -28.25 -14.42 -5.22
C ARG A 356 -26.78 -14.77 -5.44
N GLY A 357 -25.89 -13.82 -5.17
CA GLY A 357 -24.45 -14.04 -5.30
C GLY A 357 -23.85 -15.05 -4.34
N TRP A 358 -24.52 -15.32 -3.22
CA TRP A 358 -24.18 -16.41 -2.29
C TRP A 358 -24.95 -17.70 -2.58
N ASN A 359 -25.80 -17.72 -3.60
CA ASN A 359 -26.69 -18.83 -3.93
C ASN A 359 -27.56 -19.26 -2.74
N ILE A 360 -28.23 -18.28 -2.13
CA ILE A 360 -29.16 -18.47 -1.01
C ILE A 360 -30.51 -17.87 -1.39
N ASP A 361 -31.58 -18.65 -1.21
CA ASP A 361 -32.95 -18.16 -1.35
C ASP A 361 -33.32 -17.22 -0.20
N GLU A 362 -34.17 -16.23 -0.49
CA GLU A 362 -34.58 -15.24 0.50
C GLU A 362 -35.44 -15.86 1.63
N LYS A 363 -36.27 -16.88 1.32
CA LYS A 363 -37.06 -17.60 2.33
C LYS A 363 -36.15 -18.43 3.24
N ASP A 364 -35.22 -19.19 2.68
CA ASP A 364 -34.23 -19.97 3.46
C ASP A 364 -33.42 -19.07 4.39
N PHE A 365 -33.06 -17.88 3.90
CA PHE A 365 -32.36 -16.87 4.69
C PHE A 365 -33.18 -16.44 5.90
N PHE A 366 -34.47 -16.16 5.71
CA PHE A 366 -35.37 -15.74 6.79
C PHE A 366 -35.63 -16.86 7.77
N THR A 367 -35.98 -18.06 7.29
CA THR A 367 -36.22 -19.23 8.14
C THR A 367 -35.04 -19.45 9.10
N TYR A 368 -33.82 -19.51 8.57
CA TYR A 368 -32.63 -19.75 9.37
C TYR A 368 -32.39 -18.66 10.43
N TYR A 369 -32.43 -17.38 10.05
CA TYR A 369 -32.09 -16.29 10.97
C TYR A 369 -33.23 -15.87 11.90
N ASN A 370 -34.49 -16.06 11.51
CA ASN A 370 -35.64 -15.87 12.39
C ASN A 370 -35.59 -16.90 13.52
N GLU A 371 -35.35 -18.18 13.19
CA GLU A 371 -35.20 -19.24 14.19
C GLU A 371 -33.97 -19.01 15.07
N LYS A 372 -32.78 -18.83 14.48
CA LYS A 372 -31.52 -18.77 15.24
C LYS A 372 -31.35 -17.54 16.12
N LEU A 373 -32.03 -16.44 15.81
CA LEU A 373 -31.89 -15.17 16.53
C LEU A 373 -33.20 -14.67 17.14
N ASN A 374 -34.27 -15.45 17.07
CA ASN A 374 -35.63 -15.04 17.45
C ASN A 374 -36.00 -13.67 16.83
N LEU A 375 -35.89 -13.59 15.50
CA LEU A 375 -36.20 -12.38 14.72
C LEU A 375 -37.49 -12.57 13.94
N ASN A 376 -38.07 -11.45 13.50
CA ASN A 376 -39.17 -11.43 12.55
C ASN A 376 -38.77 -10.58 11.32
N ILE A 377 -37.84 -11.10 10.53
CA ILE A 377 -37.47 -10.49 9.24
C ILE A 377 -38.21 -11.16 8.09
N ASN A 378 -38.76 -10.34 7.20
CA ASN A 378 -39.48 -10.75 5.99
C ASN A 378 -38.98 -10.01 4.73
N SER A 379 -37.97 -9.15 4.87
CA SER A 379 -37.35 -8.44 3.75
C SER A 379 -35.88 -8.11 4.04
N VAL A 380 -34.98 -8.36 3.08
CA VAL A 380 -33.60 -7.85 3.15
C VAL A 380 -33.44 -6.43 2.61
N THR A 381 -34.50 -5.84 2.04
CA THR A 381 -34.48 -4.51 1.42
C THR A 381 -35.19 -3.44 2.24
N ASP A 382 -36.12 -3.82 3.13
CA ASP A 382 -36.82 -2.88 4.00
C ASP A 382 -35.86 -2.24 5.01
N SER A 383 -35.96 -0.91 5.12
CA SER A 383 -35.23 -0.12 6.11
C SER A 383 -35.63 -0.43 7.55
N LYS A 384 -36.84 -0.93 7.82
CA LYS A 384 -37.28 -1.38 9.15
C LYS A 384 -36.44 -2.56 9.64
N CYS A 385 -36.06 -3.48 8.75
CA CYS A 385 -35.23 -4.64 9.07
C CYS A 385 -33.73 -4.33 9.26
N GLN A 386 -33.29 -3.07 9.07
CA GLN A 386 -31.86 -2.72 9.08
C GLN A 386 -31.15 -3.08 10.41
N LYS A 387 -31.84 -2.95 11.56
CA LYS A 387 -31.30 -3.33 12.87
C LYS A 387 -31.09 -4.85 12.95
N CYS A 388 -32.07 -5.64 12.51
CA CYS A 388 -32.01 -7.10 12.44
C CYS A 388 -30.88 -7.56 11.51
N LEU A 389 -30.76 -6.97 10.31
CA LEU A 389 -29.66 -7.28 9.37
C LEU A 389 -28.26 -6.99 9.97
N LYS A 390 -28.15 -5.98 10.84
CA LYS A 390 -26.90 -5.69 11.57
C LYS A 390 -26.61 -6.77 12.62
N GLN A 391 -27.64 -7.28 13.31
CA GLN A 391 -27.52 -8.39 14.25
C GLN A 391 -27.10 -9.68 13.53
N ILE A 392 -27.78 -10.02 12.42
CA ILE A 392 -27.44 -11.16 11.56
C ILE A 392 -25.97 -11.12 11.13
N LYS A 393 -25.50 -9.98 10.62
CA LYS A 393 -24.08 -9.82 10.26
C LYS A 393 -23.13 -10.07 11.42
N ARG A 394 -23.47 -9.62 12.63
CA ARG A 394 -22.64 -9.81 13.82
C ARG A 394 -22.61 -11.28 14.22
N TYR A 395 -23.79 -11.92 14.27
CA TYR A 395 -23.92 -13.33 14.57
C TYR A 395 -23.13 -14.19 13.57
N ALA A 396 -23.40 -14.04 12.27
CA ALA A 396 -22.75 -14.84 11.24
C ALA A 396 -21.23 -14.72 11.27
N LYS A 397 -20.70 -13.52 11.52
CA LYS A 397 -19.25 -13.32 11.71
C LYS A 397 -18.70 -14.04 12.94
N LYS A 398 -19.41 -13.97 14.08
CA LYS A 398 -19.01 -14.66 15.31
C LYS A 398 -19.03 -16.17 15.09
N GLU A 399 -20.03 -16.67 14.38
CA GLU A 399 -20.21 -18.08 14.13
C GLU A 399 -19.14 -18.64 13.18
N ILE A 400 -18.81 -17.92 12.11
CA ILE A 400 -17.67 -18.27 11.24
C ILE A 400 -16.37 -18.33 12.05
N ILE A 401 -16.13 -17.39 12.96
CA ILE A 401 -14.95 -17.40 13.84
C ILE A 401 -14.98 -18.63 14.76
N ARG A 402 -16.13 -18.93 15.35
CA ARG A 402 -16.32 -20.06 16.27
C ARG A 402 -16.01 -21.39 15.56
N ILE A 403 -16.55 -21.60 14.37
CA ILE A 403 -16.35 -22.81 13.57
C ILE A 403 -14.86 -22.96 13.21
N ILE A 404 -14.21 -21.93 12.65
CA ILE A 404 -12.77 -21.96 12.31
C ILE A 404 -11.89 -22.26 13.53
N LYS A 405 -12.28 -21.80 14.73
CA LYS A 405 -11.54 -22.07 15.97
C LYS A 405 -11.75 -23.49 16.51
N LYS A 406 -12.96 -24.03 16.38
CA LYS A 406 -13.32 -25.33 16.95
C LYS A 406 -12.85 -26.48 16.05
N GLU A 407 -12.90 -26.31 14.73
CA GLU A 407 -12.61 -27.37 13.77
C GLU A 407 -11.15 -27.30 13.29
N LYS A 408 -10.34 -28.24 13.76
CA LYS A 408 -8.90 -28.28 13.45
C LYS A 408 -8.63 -28.34 11.94
N SER A 409 -9.34 -29.18 11.19
CA SER A 409 -9.17 -29.31 9.74
C SER A 409 -9.44 -27.99 9.00
N LEU A 410 -10.47 -27.25 9.40
CA LEU A 410 -10.79 -25.95 8.83
C LEU A 410 -9.78 -24.88 9.26
N SER A 411 -9.32 -24.89 10.51
CA SER A 411 -8.25 -24.02 10.98
C SER A 411 -6.98 -24.24 10.17
N ASP A 412 -6.54 -25.49 10.03
CA ASP A 412 -5.36 -25.87 9.27
C ASP A 412 -5.49 -25.50 7.78
N PHE A 413 -6.68 -25.66 7.18
CA PHE A 413 -6.96 -25.16 5.84
C PHE A 413 -6.79 -23.63 5.77
N VAL A 414 -7.39 -22.88 6.69
CA VAL A 414 -7.39 -21.42 6.68
C VAL A 414 -5.98 -20.85 6.87
N PHE A 415 -5.25 -21.35 7.86
CA PHE A 415 -3.97 -20.78 8.27
C PHE A 415 -2.77 -21.41 7.55
N LEU A 416 -2.84 -22.70 7.21
CA LEU A 416 -1.72 -23.48 6.68
C LEU A 416 -1.98 -24.02 5.26
N GLY A 417 -3.22 -23.99 4.76
CA GLY A 417 -3.57 -24.52 3.44
C GLY A 417 -3.63 -26.05 3.37
N ILE A 418 -3.57 -26.73 4.53
CA ILE A 418 -3.66 -28.19 4.63
C ILE A 418 -5.04 -28.65 4.16
N GLY A 419 -5.08 -29.79 3.46
CA GLY A 419 -6.28 -30.31 2.82
C GLY A 419 -6.59 -29.68 1.45
N ASN A 420 -6.01 -28.52 1.12
CA ASN A 420 -6.11 -27.95 -0.23
C ASN A 420 -4.90 -28.27 -1.11
N PHE A 421 -3.70 -28.23 -0.53
CA PHE A 421 -2.45 -28.36 -1.27
C PHE A 421 -1.64 -29.53 -0.74
N GLN A 422 -0.91 -30.19 -1.64
CA GLN A 422 0.12 -31.15 -1.27
C GLN A 422 1.38 -30.42 -0.79
N GLU A 423 2.17 -31.08 0.04
CA GLU A 423 3.50 -30.61 0.41
C GLU A 423 4.40 -30.46 -0.84
N PRO A 424 5.25 -29.42 -0.93
CA PRO A 424 5.58 -28.43 0.10
C PRO A 424 4.75 -27.13 0.02
N PHE A 425 3.56 -27.16 -0.59
CA PHE A 425 2.78 -25.96 -0.92
C PHE A 425 1.80 -25.49 0.18
N THR A 426 1.78 -26.20 1.31
CA THR A 426 1.19 -25.74 2.58
C THR A 426 2.15 -24.74 3.24
N ALA A 427 1.70 -23.92 4.20
CA ALA A 427 2.55 -22.93 4.86
C ALA A 427 2.66 -23.15 6.38
N PRO A 428 3.39 -24.18 6.86
CA PRO A 428 3.70 -24.36 8.27
C PRO A 428 4.59 -23.25 8.86
N TRP A 429 5.25 -22.45 8.01
CA TRP A 429 6.08 -21.33 8.45
C TRP A 429 5.52 -19.99 7.98
N LEU A 430 5.78 -18.95 8.78
CA LEU A 430 5.37 -17.58 8.53
C LEU A 430 6.60 -16.67 8.69
N PHE A 431 6.86 -15.86 7.67
CA PHE A 431 7.82 -14.77 7.75
C PHE A 431 7.07 -13.43 7.82
N GLU A 432 7.14 -12.75 8.96
CA GLU A 432 6.54 -11.43 9.16
C GLU A 432 7.40 -10.60 10.11
N GLU A 433 7.43 -9.28 9.91
CA GLU A 433 8.21 -8.34 10.73
C GLU A 433 9.72 -8.67 10.82
N GLY A 434 10.27 -9.36 9.79
CA GLY A 434 11.68 -9.78 9.75
C GLY A 434 11.96 -11.08 10.52
N GLU A 435 10.94 -11.64 11.17
CA GLU A 435 11.04 -12.85 11.98
C GLU A 435 10.46 -14.08 11.27
N PHE A 436 11.12 -15.20 11.47
CA PHE A 436 10.71 -16.49 10.96
C PHE A 436 10.12 -17.34 12.09
N LYS A 437 8.84 -17.71 12.00
CA LYS A 437 8.14 -18.42 13.07
C LYS A 437 7.20 -19.50 12.56
N LYS A 438 6.84 -20.43 13.44
CA LYS A 438 5.81 -21.43 13.13
C LYS A 438 4.48 -20.73 12.90
N ASN A 439 3.88 -21.00 11.75
CA ASN A 439 2.55 -20.54 11.43
C ASN A 439 1.54 -21.30 12.29
N HIS A 440 0.56 -20.59 12.79
CA HIS A 440 -0.46 -21.11 13.68
C HIS A 440 -1.70 -20.24 13.58
N GLN A 441 -2.78 -20.68 14.25
CA GLN A 441 -3.98 -19.88 14.37
C GLN A 441 -3.72 -18.63 15.21
N ILE A 442 -3.65 -17.48 14.55
CA ILE A 442 -3.53 -16.16 15.20
C ILE A 442 -4.92 -15.52 15.43
N PRO A 443 -5.03 -14.51 16.31
CA PRO A 443 -6.26 -13.71 16.42
C PRO A 443 -6.68 -13.11 15.06
N PHE A 444 -7.97 -13.29 14.70
CA PHE A 444 -8.47 -12.89 13.38
C PHE A 444 -9.86 -12.25 13.41
N THR A 445 -10.20 -11.55 12.32
CA THR A 445 -11.53 -11.01 12.04
C THR A 445 -12.08 -11.51 10.72
N ILE A 446 -13.41 -11.48 10.62
CA ILE A 446 -14.15 -11.77 9.40
C ILE A 446 -14.63 -10.48 8.75
N THR A 447 -14.25 -10.27 7.50
CA THR A 447 -14.65 -9.14 6.68
C THR A 447 -15.19 -9.62 5.33
N THR A 448 -15.77 -8.71 4.54
CA THR A 448 -16.23 -9.00 3.19
C THR A 448 -15.25 -8.41 2.18
N GLY A 449 -15.07 -9.07 1.04
CA GLY A 449 -14.20 -8.56 -0.03
C GLY A 449 -14.63 -7.18 -0.57
N SER A 450 -13.66 -6.39 -1.02
CA SER A 450 -13.88 -5.07 -1.65
C SER A 450 -14.65 -5.15 -2.98
N GLY A 451 -14.67 -6.33 -3.60
CA GLY A 451 -15.40 -6.60 -4.85
C GLY A 451 -16.92 -6.67 -4.72
N ARG A 452 -17.47 -6.60 -3.50
CA ARG A 452 -18.92 -6.72 -3.24
C ARG A 452 -19.76 -5.72 -4.04
N SER A 453 -19.27 -4.50 -4.27
CA SER A 453 -20.00 -3.50 -5.06
C SER A 453 -19.97 -3.76 -6.57
N ARG A 454 -19.16 -4.72 -7.03
CA ARG A 454 -19.03 -5.14 -8.43
C ARG A 454 -19.58 -6.56 -8.64
N GLY A 455 -20.47 -7.02 -7.76
CA GLY A 455 -21.04 -8.38 -7.82
C GLY A 455 -20.08 -9.51 -7.42
N LYS A 456 -18.87 -9.21 -6.92
CA LYS A 456 -17.89 -10.23 -6.50
C LYS A 456 -17.96 -10.44 -4.99
N TYR A 457 -18.73 -11.43 -4.56
CA TYR A 457 -18.97 -11.76 -3.16
C TYR A 457 -17.87 -12.68 -2.61
N SER A 458 -17.42 -12.42 -1.38
CA SER A 458 -16.42 -13.24 -0.71
C SER A 458 -16.34 -12.91 0.78
N ILE A 459 -15.99 -13.91 1.57
CA ILE A 459 -15.54 -13.75 2.95
C ILE A 459 -14.01 -13.67 2.97
N VAL A 460 -13.49 -12.75 3.77
CA VAL A 460 -12.05 -12.52 3.93
C VAL A 460 -11.71 -12.66 5.42
N VAL A 461 -10.77 -13.57 5.70
CA VAL A 461 -10.15 -13.75 7.00
C VAL A 461 -8.92 -12.84 7.07
N LYS A 462 -8.83 -12.02 8.11
CA LYS A 462 -7.72 -11.07 8.31
C LYS A 462 -7.18 -11.14 9.73
N PRO A 463 -5.89 -10.83 9.95
CA PRO A 463 -5.36 -10.59 11.29
C PRO A 463 -6.20 -9.52 12.03
N LYS A 464 -6.22 -9.61 13.36
CA LYS A 464 -6.93 -8.66 14.22
C LYS A 464 -6.20 -7.35 14.41
#